data_AF-A0A2W5Z571-F1
#
_entry.id   AF-A0A2W5Z571-F1
#
_cell.length_a   1.000
_cell.length_b   1.000
_cell.length_c   1.000
_cell.angle_alpha   90.00
_cell.angle_beta   90.00
_cell.angle_gamma   90.00
#
_symmetry.space_group_name_H-M   'P 1'
#
loop_
_entity.id
_entity.type
_entity.pdbx_description
1 polymer ?
#
loop_
_entity_poly.entity_id
_entity_poly.type
_entity_poly.pdbx_seq_one_letter_code
_entity_poly.pdbx_strand_id
1 'polypeptide(L)'
;MPYVTLRMLEHSEIPFRLRLRRYMNLVFNHLTWTTLPMLLFFGGALPALIDLDYSLTTEAFWIGWLTAAILTFTLLNTLVLIRVDATMCPKPSDWPWWRRRYAELQLFLYPVVGLALSVIPALEAQTRLMFGAYLEYTVTEKE
;
A
#
# COMPACT_ATOMS: atom_id res chain seq x y z
N MET A 1 10.74 -8.71 -8.99
CA MET A 1 10.21 -9.25 -10.26
C MET A 1 11.25 -9.96 -11.12
N PRO A 2 12.33 -9.30 -11.59
CA PRO A 2 13.23 -9.90 -12.60
C PRO A 2 13.95 -11.16 -12.12
N TYR A 3 14.31 -11.22 -10.84
CA TYR A 3 14.88 -12.43 -10.26
C TYR A 3 13.92 -13.62 -10.32
N VAL A 4 12.64 -13.41 -9.96
CA VAL A 4 11.64 -14.48 -9.92
C VAL A 4 11.26 -14.93 -11.32
N THR A 5 11.22 -14.02 -12.31
CA THR A 5 10.97 -14.39 -13.71
C THR A 5 12.05 -15.32 -14.26
N LEU A 6 13.33 -15.03 -14.00
CA LEU A 6 14.44 -15.86 -14.45
C LEU A 6 14.40 -17.24 -13.78
N ARG A 7 14.29 -17.27 -12.44
CA ARG A 7 14.22 -18.53 -11.67
C ARG A 7 13.00 -19.37 -12.02
N MET A 8 11.87 -18.74 -12.32
CA MET A 8 10.67 -19.46 -12.75
C MET A 8 10.94 -20.28 -14.02
N LEU A 9 11.74 -19.76 -14.95
CA LEU A 9 12.05 -20.44 -16.22
C LEU A 9 13.11 -21.54 -16.03
N GLU A 10 14.11 -21.31 -15.17
CA GLU A 10 15.21 -22.25 -14.91
C GLU A 10 14.76 -23.51 -14.17
N HIS A 11 13.84 -23.39 -13.21
CA HIS A 11 13.45 -24.50 -12.33
C HIS A 11 12.27 -25.33 -12.89
N SER A 12 12.59 -26.23 -13.81
CA SER A 12 11.62 -27.14 -14.46
C SER A 12 11.06 -28.24 -13.53
N GLU A 13 11.72 -28.52 -12.41
CA GLU A 13 11.31 -29.50 -11.41
C GLU A 13 9.99 -29.15 -10.71
N ILE A 14 9.58 -27.88 -10.77
CA ILE A 14 8.31 -27.42 -10.23
C ILE A 14 7.23 -27.49 -11.33
N PRO A 15 6.04 -28.07 -11.06
CA PRO A 15 4.95 -28.12 -12.04
C PRO A 15 4.61 -26.73 -12.61
N PHE A 16 4.47 -26.64 -13.94
CA PHE A 16 4.26 -25.35 -14.64
C PHE A 16 3.06 -24.56 -14.08
N ARG A 17 1.94 -25.23 -13.81
CA ARG A 17 0.75 -24.59 -13.21
C ARG A 17 1.05 -23.96 -11.85
N LEU A 18 1.87 -24.61 -11.02
CA LEU A 18 2.24 -24.09 -9.70
C LEU A 18 3.16 -22.88 -9.81
N ARG A 19 4.14 -22.95 -10.72
CA ARG A 19 5.04 -21.82 -11.03
C ARG A 19 4.27 -20.61 -11.52
N LEU A 20 3.41 -20.79 -12.52
CA LEU A 20 2.59 -19.72 -13.09
C LEU A 20 1.67 -19.10 -12.03
N ARG A 21 0.98 -19.92 -11.22
CA ARG A 21 0.11 -19.40 -10.15
C ARG A 21 0.88 -18.54 -9.14
N ARG A 22 2.05 -19.00 -8.68
CA ARG A 22 2.89 -18.23 -7.74
C ARG A 22 3.40 -16.94 -8.35
N TYR A 23 3.83 -16.98 -9.60
CA TYR A 23 4.27 -15.80 -10.33
C TYR A 23 3.13 -14.79 -10.52
N MET A 24 1.95 -15.24 -10.95
CA MET A 24 0.79 -14.38 -11.08
C MET A 24 0.41 -13.76 -9.73
N ASN A 25 0.41 -14.53 -8.64
CA ASN A 25 0.14 -13.98 -7.31
C ASN A 25 1.16 -12.90 -6.92
N LEU A 26 2.44 -13.08 -7.25
CA LEU A 26 3.45 -12.06 -7.02
C LEU A 26 3.15 -10.80 -7.83
N VAL A 27 2.88 -10.92 -9.13
CA VAL A 27 2.54 -9.78 -10.01
C VAL A 27 1.30 -9.06 -9.50
N PHE A 28 0.22 -9.79 -9.21
CA PHE A 28 -1.00 -9.22 -8.64
C PHE A 28 -0.70 -8.50 -7.34
N ASN A 29 0.02 -9.12 -6.40
CA ASN A 29 0.36 -8.47 -5.13
C ASN A 29 1.08 -7.13 -5.33
N HIS A 30 2.05 -7.06 -6.25
CA HIS A 30 2.77 -5.81 -6.52
C HIS A 30 1.90 -4.71 -7.13
N LEU A 31 0.96 -5.06 -8.00
CA LEU A 31 0.01 -4.11 -8.58
C LEU A 31 -1.03 -3.68 -7.54
N THR A 32 -1.63 -4.64 -6.86
CA THR A 32 -2.69 -4.45 -5.87
C THR A 32 -2.20 -3.63 -4.67
N TRP A 33 -0.96 -3.84 -4.21
CA TRP A 33 -0.40 -3.13 -3.06
C TRP A 33 -0.24 -1.62 -3.30
N THR A 34 0.03 -1.19 -4.53
CA THR A 34 0.19 0.24 -4.88
C THR A 34 -1.12 0.85 -5.38
N THR A 35 -1.95 0.09 -6.10
CA THR A 35 -3.16 0.64 -6.74
C THR A 35 -4.38 0.64 -5.83
N LEU A 36 -4.59 -0.38 -4.98
CA LEU A 36 -5.80 -0.45 -4.15
C LEU A 36 -5.88 0.69 -3.12
N PRO A 37 -4.81 1.07 -2.40
CA PRO A 37 -4.91 2.20 -1.48
C PRO A 37 -5.26 3.49 -2.23
N MET A 38 -4.69 3.72 -3.42
CA MET A 38 -5.05 4.88 -4.24
C MET A 38 -6.52 4.83 -4.68
N LEU A 39 -7.01 3.68 -5.12
CA LEU A 39 -8.42 3.51 -5.49
C LEU A 39 -9.35 3.66 -4.28
N LEU A 40 -8.95 3.23 -3.09
CA LEU A 40 -9.75 3.37 -1.89
C LEU A 40 -9.90 4.84 -1.47
N PHE A 41 -8.83 5.64 -1.57
CA PHE A 41 -8.86 7.06 -1.19
C PHE A 41 -9.46 7.96 -2.27
N PHE A 42 -9.20 7.68 -3.54
CA PHE A 42 -9.58 8.56 -4.66
C PHE A 42 -10.60 7.97 -5.62
N GLY A 43 -10.80 6.65 -5.62
CA GLY A 43 -11.61 5.95 -6.62
C GLY A 43 -13.08 6.33 -6.61
N GLY A 44 -13.67 6.57 -5.45
CA GLY A 44 -15.06 7.04 -5.34
C GLY A 44 -15.28 8.43 -5.91
N ALA A 45 -14.25 9.26 -6.00
CA ALA A 45 -14.33 10.59 -6.59
C ALA A 45 -14.15 10.58 -8.12
N LEU A 46 -13.60 9.50 -8.70
CA LEU A 46 -13.31 9.44 -10.14
C LEU A 46 -14.56 9.64 -11.02
N PRO A 47 -15.71 9.00 -10.75
CA PRO A 47 -16.88 9.19 -11.60
C PRO A 47 -17.45 10.61 -11.51
N ALA A 48 -17.34 11.27 -10.35
CA ALA A 48 -17.74 12.67 -10.18
C ALA A 48 -16.91 13.66 -11.02
N LEU A 49 -15.71 13.27 -11.46
CA LEU A 49 -14.90 14.08 -12.38
C LEU A 49 -15.40 14.00 -13.83
N ILE A 50 -16.15 12.96 -14.17
CA ILE A 50 -16.69 12.73 -15.52
C ILE A 50 -18.12 13.26 -15.61
N ASP A 51 -18.91 13.02 -14.56
CA ASP A 51 -20.32 13.43 -14.48
C ASP A 51 -20.59 14.14 -13.14
N LEU A 52 -21.01 15.40 -13.21
CA LEU A 52 -21.33 16.23 -12.05
C LEU A 52 -22.57 15.71 -11.30
N ASP A 53 -23.50 15.07 -12.01
CA ASP A 53 -24.73 14.53 -11.43
C ASP A 53 -24.50 13.20 -10.70
N TYR A 54 -23.32 12.58 -10.85
CA TYR A 54 -22.95 11.33 -10.18
C TYR A 54 -23.18 11.39 -8.68
N SER A 55 -22.90 12.53 -8.05
CA SER A 55 -23.08 12.73 -6.60
C SER A 55 -24.53 12.52 -6.10
N LEU A 56 -25.52 12.58 -7.00
CA LEU A 56 -26.94 12.38 -6.70
C LEU A 56 -27.41 10.93 -6.93
N THR A 57 -26.53 10.08 -7.46
CA THR A 57 -26.86 8.70 -7.83
C THR A 57 -26.85 7.76 -6.63
N THR A 58 -27.57 6.64 -6.75
CA THR A 58 -27.60 5.62 -5.69
C THR A 58 -26.27 4.88 -5.61
N GLU A 59 -25.57 4.76 -6.74
CA GLU A 59 -24.26 4.14 -6.88
C GLU A 59 -23.19 4.94 -6.12
N ALA A 60 -23.19 6.27 -6.24
CA ALA A 60 -22.31 7.14 -5.48
C ALA A 60 -22.52 7.00 -3.96
N PHE A 61 -23.77 6.88 -3.52
CA PHE A 61 -24.09 6.62 -2.12
C PHE A 61 -23.47 5.30 -1.63
N TRP A 62 -23.67 4.19 -2.35
CA TRP A 62 -23.14 2.89 -1.95
C TRP A 62 -21.62 2.83 -1.96
N ILE A 63 -20.97 3.40 -2.99
CA ILE A 63 -19.50 3.45 -3.08
C ILE A 63 -18.93 4.29 -1.95
N GLY A 64 -19.52 5.46 -1.67
CA GLY A 64 -19.12 6.32 -0.55
C GLY A 64 -19.30 5.63 0.80
N TRP A 65 -20.46 5.00 1.02
CA TRP A 65 -20.76 4.30 2.26
C TRP A 65 -19.83 3.11 2.52
N LEU A 66 -19.58 2.27 1.50
CA LEU A 66 -18.66 1.13 1.61
C LEU A 66 -17.23 1.60 1.88
N THR A 67 -16.79 2.65 1.18
CA THR A 67 -15.45 3.23 1.39
C THR A 67 -15.30 3.76 2.82
N ALA A 68 -16.30 4.49 3.31
CA ALA A 68 -16.31 4.98 4.69
C ALA A 68 -16.30 3.84 5.72
N ALA A 69 -17.06 2.77 5.48
CA ALA A 69 -17.07 1.58 6.33
C ALA A 69 -15.70 0.90 6.38
N ILE A 70 -15.05 0.69 5.23
CA ILE A 70 -13.71 0.09 5.13
C ILE A 70 -12.67 0.96 5.84
N LEU A 71 -12.68 2.27 5.61
CA LEU A 71 -11.74 3.20 6.24
C LEU A 71 -11.94 3.26 7.75
N THR A 72 -13.20 3.24 8.22
CA THR A 72 -13.51 3.19 9.66
C THR A 72 -12.99 1.90 10.29
N PHE A 73 -13.21 0.75 9.64
CA PHE A 73 -12.69 -0.52 10.11
C PHE A 73 -11.15 -0.54 10.12
N THR A 74 -10.51 0.07 9.12
CA THR A 74 -9.05 0.20 9.04
C THR A 74 -8.50 1.08 10.18
N LEU A 75 -9.16 2.19 10.50
CA LEU A 75 -8.78 3.05 11.62
C LEU A 75 -8.94 2.32 12.96
N LEU A 76 -10.03 1.57 13.15
CA LEU A 76 -10.23 0.73 14.33
C LEU A 76 -9.14 -0.36 14.44
N ASN A 77 -8.80 -1.01 13.33
CA ASN A 77 -7.71 -1.99 13.29
C ASN A 77 -6.37 -1.35 13.65
N THR A 78 -6.12 -0.12 13.22
CA THR A 78 -4.91 0.64 13.59
C THR A 78 -4.85 0.87 15.10
N LEU A 79 -5.97 1.13 15.78
CA LEU A 79 -6.00 1.21 17.24
C LEU A 79 -5.67 -0.12 17.93
N VAL A 80 -6.09 -1.25 17.35
CA VAL A 80 -5.69 -2.59 17.83
C VAL A 80 -4.20 -2.80 17.61
N LEU A 81 -3.67 -2.43 16.45
CA LEU A 81 -2.24 -2.51 16.14
C LEU A 81 -1.39 -1.71 17.14
N ILE A 82 -1.83 -0.52 17.55
CA ILE A 82 -1.15 0.28 18.57
C ILE A 82 -1.10 -0.48 19.91
N ARG A 83 -2.17 -1.17 20.30
CA ARG A 83 -2.14 -2.01 21.52
C ARG A 83 -1.18 -3.17 21.38
N VAL A 84 -1.14 -3.83 20.23
CA VAL A 84 -0.21 -4.95 19.96
C VAL A 84 1.25 -4.45 19.94
N ASP A 85 1.54 -3.30 19.33
CA ASP A 85 2.88 -2.71 19.35
C ASP A 85 3.31 -2.38 20.79
N ALA A 86 2.41 -1.84 21.61
CA ALA A 86 2.71 -1.53 23.00
C ALA A 86 3.05 -2.78 23.84
N THR A 87 2.46 -3.95 23.52
CA THR A 87 2.74 -5.20 24.23
C THR A 87 3.99 -5.92 23.70
N MET A 88 4.21 -5.92 22.38
CA MET A 88 5.36 -6.59 21.75
C MET A 88 6.65 -5.78 21.84
N CYS A 89 6.56 -4.45 21.77
CA CYS A 89 7.68 -3.53 21.71
C CYS A 89 7.59 -2.49 22.85
N PRO A 90 7.79 -2.90 24.11
CA PRO A 90 7.67 -2.00 25.25
C PRO A 90 8.64 -0.82 25.11
N LYS A 91 8.11 0.40 25.22
CA LYS A 91 8.93 1.61 25.10
C LYS A 91 9.83 1.77 26.33
N PRO A 92 11.07 2.30 26.17
CA PRO A 92 12.01 2.45 27.29
C PRO A 92 11.41 3.22 28.48
N SER A 93 11.77 2.82 29.70
CA SER A 93 11.32 3.46 30.95
C SER A 93 11.70 4.94 31.00
N ASP A 94 12.85 5.30 30.43
CA ASP A 94 13.42 6.64 30.51
C ASP A 94 12.74 7.62 29.55
N TRP A 95 11.86 7.14 28.67
CA TRP A 95 11.14 8.01 27.76
C TRP A 95 10.11 8.86 28.50
N PRO A 96 10.12 10.18 28.32
CA PRO A 96 9.07 11.05 28.84
C PRO A 96 7.73 10.71 28.18
N TRP A 97 6.64 11.01 28.89
CA TRP A 97 5.27 10.62 28.48
C TRP A 97 4.91 11.11 27.06
N TRP A 98 5.35 12.30 26.66
CA TRP A 98 5.07 12.88 25.34
C TRP A 98 5.69 12.05 24.22
N ARG A 99 6.89 11.49 24.44
CA ARG A 99 7.61 10.69 23.43
C ARG A 99 6.92 9.34 23.21
N ARG A 100 6.34 8.78 24.27
CA ARG A 100 5.52 7.54 24.18
C ARG A 100 4.25 7.79 23.38
N ARG A 101 3.53 8.88 23.67
CA ARG A 101 2.34 9.28 22.91
C ARG A 101 2.66 9.64 21.46
N TYR A 102 3.82 10.25 21.20
CA TYR A 102 4.28 10.53 19.85
C TYR A 102 4.50 9.26 19.02
N ALA A 103 5.07 8.21 19.61
CA ALA A 103 5.24 6.92 18.93
C ALA A 103 3.88 6.27 18.58
N GLU A 104 2.91 6.33 19.49
CA GLU A 104 1.55 5.85 19.22
C GLU A 104 0.85 6.68 18.14
N LEU A 105 1.04 7.99 18.17
CA LEU A 105 0.52 8.90 17.15
C LEU A 105 1.13 8.63 15.78
N GLN A 106 2.44 8.35 15.71
CA GLN A 106 3.12 7.97 14.48
C GLN A 106 2.51 6.70 13.86
N LEU A 107 2.18 5.72 14.69
CA LEU A 107 1.53 4.49 14.25
C LEU A 107 0.06 4.73 13.86
N PHE A 108 -0.65 5.61 14.57
CA PHE A 108 -2.01 6.02 14.20
C PHE A 108 -2.06 6.76 12.85
N LEU A 109 -1.06 7.60 12.56
CA LEU A 109 -0.93 8.33 11.29
C LEU A 109 -0.44 7.46 10.13
N TYR A 110 -0.09 6.19 10.38
CA TYR A 110 0.47 5.30 9.37
C TYR A 110 -0.37 5.15 8.09
N PRO A 111 -1.73 5.11 8.12
CA PRO A 111 -2.51 5.08 6.88
C PRO A 111 -2.26 6.28 5.95
N VAL A 112 -2.06 7.46 6.53
CA VAL A 112 -1.80 8.71 5.78
C VAL A 112 -0.35 8.77 5.33
N VAL A 113 0.58 8.55 6.26
CA VAL A 113 2.03 8.60 5.98
C VAL A 113 2.45 7.49 5.03
N GLY A 114 1.90 6.28 5.20
CA GLY A 114 2.13 5.15 4.32
C GLY A 114 1.60 5.39 2.91
N LEU A 115 0.44 6.04 2.76
CA LEU A 115 -0.03 6.44 1.45
C LEU A 115 0.97 7.43 0.81
N ALA A 116 1.35 8.48 1.53
CA ALA A 116 2.21 9.53 0.99
C ALA A 116 3.65 9.07 0.68
N LEU A 117 4.28 8.33 1.60
CA LEU A 117 5.70 8.00 1.54
C LEU A 117 5.99 6.59 1.02
N SER A 118 4.98 5.72 0.88
CA SER A 118 5.15 4.38 0.33
C SER A 118 4.36 4.21 -0.96
N VAL A 119 3.05 4.44 -0.93
CA VAL A 119 2.17 4.14 -2.08
C VAL A 119 2.43 5.09 -3.26
N ILE A 120 2.44 6.41 -3.03
CA ILE A 120 2.67 7.40 -4.09
C ILE A 120 4.02 7.19 -4.81
N PRO A 121 5.18 7.12 -4.12
CA PRO A 121 6.45 6.91 -4.81
C PRO A 121 6.53 5.55 -5.48
N ALA A 122 5.91 4.49 -4.91
CA ALA A 122 5.86 3.19 -5.56
C ALA A 122 5.02 3.22 -6.85
N LEU A 123 3.90 3.96 -6.85
CA LEU A 123 3.09 4.17 -8.05
C LEU A 123 3.85 4.97 -9.10
N GLU A 124 4.54 6.05 -8.70
CA GLU A 124 5.40 6.84 -9.60
C GLU A 124 6.49 5.97 -10.22
N ALA A 125 7.17 5.12 -9.44
CA ALA A 125 8.18 4.22 -9.97
C ALA A 125 7.58 3.21 -10.97
N GLN A 126 6.38 2.69 -10.70
CA GLN A 126 5.67 1.79 -11.61
C GLN A 126 5.29 2.48 -12.93
N THR A 127 4.69 3.67 -12.87
CA THR A 127 4.28 4.41 -14.07
C THR A 127 5.48 4.93 -14.85
N ARG A 128 6.53 5.38 -14.16
CA ARG A 128 7.80 5.78 -14.77
C ARG A 128 8.41 4.63 -15.59
N LEU A 129 8.45 3.43 -15.03
CA LEU A 129 8.89 2.23 -15.76
C LEU A 129 7.98 1.89 -16.94
N MET A 130 6.66 2.07 -16.81
CA MET A 130 5.70 1.86 -17.92
C MET A 130 5.97 2.82 -19.09
N PHE A 131 6.38 4.06 -18.81
CA PHE A 131 6.75 5.04 -19.82
C PHE A 131 8.21 4.90 -20.31
N GLY A 132 8.93 3.85 -19.89
CA GLY A 132 10.31 3.59 -20.34
C GLY A 132 11.37 4.48 -19.69
N ALA A 133 11.03 5.23 -18.65
CA ALA A 133 11.98 6.00 -17.87
C ALA A 133 12.58 5.11 -16.77
N TYR A 134 13.84 4.69 -16.94
CA TYR A 134 14.52 3.86 -15.96
C TYR A 134 15.19 4.72 -14.90
N LEU A 135 15.20 4.24 -13.65
CA LEU A 135 16.04 4.81 -12.60
C LEU A 135 17.48 4.43 -12.91
N GLU A 136 18.30 5.42 -13.25
CA GLU A 136 19.72 5.22 -13.46
C GLU A 136 20.38 4.94 -12.11
N TYR A 137 21.02 3.77 -12.00
CA TYR A 137 21.75 3.39 -10.80
C TYR A 137 23.07 4.14 -10.78
N THR A 138 23.11 5.24 -10.05
CA THR A 138 24.38 5.93 -9.77
C THR A 138 25.08 5.19 -8.63
N VAL A 139 26.19 4.53 -8.94
CA VAL A 139 27.02 3.88 -7.93
C VAL A 139 27.73 4.98 -7.15
N THR A 140 27.44 5.12 -5.86
CA THR A 140 28.31 5.92 -4.98
C THR A 140 29.62 5.17 -4.83
N GLU A 141 30.72 5.81 -5.22
CA GLU A 141 32.06 5.30 -4.93
C GLU A 141 32.16 5.06 -3.42
N LYS A 142 32.59 3.85 -3.05
CA LYS A 142 32.85 3.51 -1.66
C LYS A 142 34.25 4.00 -1.35
N GLU A 143 34.37 5.01 -0.50
CA GLU A 143 35.62 5.32 0.21
C GLU A 143 35.95 4.22 1.23
#